data_AF-A0A2E3F4T1-F1
#
_entry.id   AF-A0A2E3F4T1-F1
#
_cell.length_a   1.000
_cell.length_b   1.000
_cell.length_c   1.000
_cell.angle_alpha   90.00
_cell.angle_beta   90.00
_cell.angle_gamma   90.00
#
_symmetry.space_group_name_H-M   'P 1'
#
loop_
_entity.id
_entity.type
_entity.pdbx_description
1 polymer ?
#
loop_
_entity_poly.entity_id
_entity_poly.type
_entity_poly.pdbx_seq_one_letter_code
_entity_poly.pdbx_strand_id
1 'polypeptide(L)'
;MQMLLNTPMTALGRRIAIDRNQNVLFDIVMFDNGPEPFNEDLMRVLRNGKMGYANKFGQIVIPCEYDYAKWFENGKAEVTYNAKEYLDLDEHKRFESDDWFIIDKKGKKLK
;
A
#
# COMPACT_ATOMS: atom_id res chain seq x y z
N MET A 1 26.14 24.50 -1.92
CA MET A 1 26.00 23.42 -0.94
C MET A 1 24.61 22.82 -1.14
N GLN A 2 24.55 21.66 -1.78
CA GLN A 2 23.29 21.03 -2.18
C GLN A 2 22.75 20.27 -0.97
N MET A 3 21.63 20.72 -0.41
CA MET A 3 20.90 19.94 0.59
C MET A 3 20.13 18.86 -0.15
N LEU A 4 20.66 17.64 -0.14
CA LEU A 4 19.87 16.45 -0.41
C LEU A 4 18.89 16.31 0.75
N LEU A 5 17.64 16.70 0.55
CA LEU A 5 16.53 16.38 1.46
C LEU A 5 16.23 14.88 1.34
N ASN A 6 17.13 14.07 1.89
CA ASN A 6 16.90 12.67 2.19
C ASN A 6 16.32 12.61 3.61
N THR A 7 15.03 12.80 3.75
CA THR A 7 14.29 12.30 4.91
C THR A 7 13.44 11.11 4.46
N PRO A 8 14.04 9.91 4.26
CA PRO A 8 13.28 8.75 3.82
C PRO A 8 12.69 8.07 5.04
N MET A 9 11.36 8.06 5.22
CA MET A 9 10.63 7.02 5.98
C MET A 9 11.10 6.69 7.43
N THR A 10 12.01 7.46 8.02
CA THR A 10 12.77 7.08 9.23
C THR A 10 12.19 7.65 10.51
N ALA A 11 11.25 8.60 10.45
CA ALA A 11 10.65 9.17 11.66
C ALA A 11 9.74 8.17 12.40
N LEU A 12 9.04 7.28 11.68
CA LEU A 12 8.19 6.26 12.29
C LEU A 12 8.86 4.89 12.41
N GLY A 13 9.95 4.62 11.68
CA GLY A 13 10.59 3.31 11.63
C GLY A 13 9.73 2.27 10.91
N ARG A 14 10.37 1.31 10.23
CA ARG A 14 9.68 0.23 9.50
C ARG A 14 8.69 -0.50 10.42
N ARG A 15 7.46 -0.71 9.95
CA ARG A 15 6.43 -1.49 10.65
C ARG A 15 6.08 -2.72 9.83
N ILE A 16 6.06 -3.87 10.49
CA ILE A 16 5.86 -5.17 9.87
C ILE A 16 4.80 -5.97 10.62
N ALA A 17 4.04 -6.78 9.88
CA ALA A 17 3.23 -7.83 10.46
C ALA A 17 4.08 -9.09 10.63
N ILE A 18 3.89 -9.78 11.76
CA ILE A 18 4.54 -11.07 12.05
C ILE A 18 3.49 -12.12 12.44
N ASP A 19 3.80 -13.39 12.22
CA ASP A 19 3.02 -14.49 12.78
C ASP A 19 3.42 -14.80 14.24
N ARG A 20 2.77 -15.80 14.86
CA ARG A 20 3.08 -16.23 16.24
C ARG A 20 4.48 -16.82 16.42
N ASN A 21 5.11 -17.26 15.33
CA ASN A 21 6.47 -17.77 15.30
C ASN A 21 7.49 -16.67 15.02
N GLN A 22 7.05 -15.41 14.98
CA GLN A 22 7.87 -14.23 14.66
C GLN A 22 8.38 -14.19 13.22
N ASN A 23 7.76 -14.95 12.31
CA ASN A 23 8.06 -14.83 10.89
C ASN A 23 7.44 -13.54 10.35
N VAL A 24 8.20 -12.81 9.53
CA VAL A 24 7.70 -11.62 8.84
C VAL A 24 6.71 -12.00 7.76
N LEU A 25 5.52 -11.41 7.82
CA LEU A 25 4.48 -11.59 6.82
C LEU A 25 4.61 -10.54 5.71
N PHE A 26 4.55 -9.26 6.07
CA PHE A 26 4.63 -8.11 5.15
C PHE A 26 4.85 -6.81 5.92
N ASP A 27 5.19 -5.75 5.20
CA ASP A 27 5.29 -4.39 5.71
C ASP A 27 3.89 -3.76 5.75
N ILE A 28 3.65 -2.93 6.77
CA ILE A 28 2.34 -2.28 6.99
C ILE A 28 2.37 -0.87 6.42
N VAL A 29 1.32 -0.51 5.67
CA VAL A 29 1.10 0.87 5.22
C VAL A 29 0.72 1.72 6.45
N MET A 30 1.42 2.84 6.64
CA MET A 30 1.24 3.72 7.79
C MET A 30 0.56 5.03 7.36
N PHE A 31 -0.35 5.49 8.21
CA PHE A 31 -0.91 6.84 8.22
C PHE A 31 -0.42 7.56 9.47
N ASP A 32 -0.64 8.88 9.52
CA ASP A 32 -0.26 9.72 10.66
C ASP A 32 -0.92 9.25 11.97
N ASN A 33 -2.10 8.64 11.87
CA ASN A 33 -2.87 8.12 13.01
C ASN A 33 -2.63 6.62 13.29
N GLY A 34 -1.68 5.97 12.63
CA GLY A 34 -1.33 4.57 12.87
C GLY A 34 -1.37 3.67 11.63
N PRO A 35 -1.43 2.34 11.79
CA PRO A 35 -1.47 1.42 10.67
C PRO A 35 -2.77 1.56 9.88
N GLU A 36 -2.70 1.23 8.60
CA GLU A 36 -3.89 1.16 7.76
C GLU A 36 -4.94 0.20 8.34
N PRO A 37 -6.21 0.61 8.48
CA PRO A 37 -7.27 -0.27 8.93
C PRO A 37 -7.72 -1.23 7.83
N PHE A 38 -8.39 -2.31 8.23
CA PHE A 38 -9.14 -3.13 7.29
C PHE A 38 -10.31 -2.35 6.72
N ASN A 39 -10.51 -2.47 5.41
CA ASN A 39 -11.66 -1.95 4.70
C ASN A 39 -12.22 -3.04 3.78
N GLU A 40 -13.51 -3.31 3.90
CA GLU A 40 -14.15 -4.46 3.28
C GLU A 40 -13.34 -5.78 3.47
N ASP A 41 -12.93 -6.10 4.70
CA ASP A 41 -12.14 -7.29 5.07
C ASP A 41 -10.72 -7.40 4.50
N LEU A 42 -10.25 -6.40 3.73
CA LEU A 42 -8.91 -6.35 3.15
C LEU A 42 -8.15 -5.12 3.64
N MET A 43 -6.82 -5.22 3.70
CA MET A 43 -5.92 -4.13 4.08
C MET A 43 -4.81 -4.05 3.04
N ARG A 44 -4.40 -2.84 2.63
CA ARG A 44 -3.25 -2.68 1.75
C ARG A 44 -1.96 -2.99 2.52
N VAL A 45 -1.08 -3.75 1.88
CA VAL A 45 0.17 -4.22 2.48
C VAL A 45 1.31 -4.07 1.50
N LEU A 46 2.53 -3.99 2.04
CA LEU A 46 3.73 -3.83 1.26
C LEU A 46 4.59 -5.08 1.31
N ARG A 47 5.12 -5.48 0.16
CA ARG A 47 6.21 -6.45 0.07
C ARG A 47 7.16 -5.99 -1.03
N ASN A 48 8.45 -5.87 -0.70
CA ASN A 48 9.49 -5.40 -1.61
C ASN A 48 9.15 -4.07 -2.31
N GLY A 49 8.50 -3.15 -1.59
CA GLY A 49 8.11 -1.83 -2.11
C GLY A 49 6.86 -1.82 -3.02
N LYS A 50 6.21 -2.96 -3.23
CA LYS A 50 4.96 -3.05 -4.00
C LYS A 50 3.75 -3.26 -3.10
N MET A 51 2.62 -2.68 -3.49
CA MET A 51 1.33 -2.81 -2.80
C MET A 51 0.57 -4.04 -3.26
N GLY A 52 -0.05 -4.72 -2.30
CA GLY A 52 -1.03 -5.78 -2.48
C GLY A 52 -2.09 -5.70 -1.39
N TYR A 53 -2.88 -6.76 -1.21
CA TYR A 53 -3.95 -6.78 -0.21
C TYR A 53 -3.89 -8.06 0.62
N ALA A 54 -4.00 -7.91 1.94
CA ALA A 54 -4.07 -9.03 2.88
C ALA A 54 -5.40 -9.04 3.63
N ASN A 55 -5.83 -10.23 4.06
CA ASN A 55 -6.97 -10.40 4.94
C ASN A 55 -6.56 -10.34 6.43
N LYS A 56 -7.55 -10.36 7.32
CA LYS A 56 -7.37 -10.34 8.78
C LYS A 56 -6.61 -11.53 9.38
N PHE A 57 -6.38 -12.58 8.59
CA PHE A 57 -5.59 -13.75 8.99
C PHE A 57 -4.11 -13.62 8.61
N GLY A 58 -3.69 -12.47 8.07
CA GLY A 58 -2.33 -12.24 7.62
C GLY A 58 -2.00 -12.91 6.28
N GLN A 59 -3.01 -13.37 5.53
CA GLN A 59 -2.81 -13.97 4.21
C GLN A 59 -2.91 -12.90 3.14
N ILE A 60 -1.94 -12.86 2.23
CA ILE A 60 -2.02 -12.03 1.03
C ILE A 60 -3.07 -12.65 0.10
N VAL A 61 -4.17 -11.92 -0.13
CA VAL A 61 -5.27 -12.31 -1.02
C VAL A 61 -5.00 -11.84 -2.44
N ILE A 62 -4.41 -10.65 -2.58
CA ILE A 62 -4.03 -10.08 -3.88
C ILE A 62 -2.52 -9.77 -3.81
N PRO A 63 -1.70 -10.33 -4.72
CA PRO A 63 -0.25 -10.19 -4.69
C PRO A 63 0.24 -8.74 -4.61
N CYS A 64 1.39 -8.54 -3.95
CA CYS A 64 2.08 -7.25 -3.91
C CYS A 64 2.82 -6.99 -5.22
N GLU A 65 2.11 -6.48 -6.22
CA GLU A 65 2.65 -6.24 -7.57
C GLU A 65 2.45 -4.80 -8.06
N TYR A 66 1.60 -4.02 -7.38
CA TYR A 66 1.23 -2.68 -7.80
C TYR A 66 2.21 -1.65 -7.22
N ASP A 67 2.50 -0.61 -8.00
CA ASP A 67 3.20 0.57 -7.46
C ASP A 67 2.29 1.30 -6.48
N TYR A 68 1.00 1.41 -6.82
CA TYR A 68 0.00 1.96 -5.93
C TYR A 68 -1.33 1.25 -6.07
N ALA A 69 -2.02 1.15 -4.93
CA ALA A 69 -3.32 0.52 -4.81
C ALA A 69 -4.23 1.41 -3.96
N LYS A 70 -5.43 1.72 -4.43
CA LYS A 70 -6.45 2.44 -3.65
C LYS A 70 -7.22 1.48 -2.75
N TRP A 71 -8.05 2.04 -1.87
CA TRP A 71 -8.91 1.27 -0.99
C TRP A 71 -10.02 0.59 -1.80
N PHE A 72 -10.58 -0.50 -1.27
CA PHE A 72 -11.78 -1.08 -1.84
C PHE A 72 -13.02 -0.23 -1.56
N GLU A 73 -13.80 0.09 -2.58
CA GLU A 73 -15.10 0.72 -2.44
C GLU A 73 -16.10 -0.03 -3.31
N ASN A 74 -17.17 -0.54 -2.67
CA ASN A 74 -18.19 -1.36 -3.33
C ASN A 74 -17.60 -2.59 -4.04
N GLY A 75 -16.63 -3.25 -3.39
CA GLY A 75 -15.96 -4.45 -3.92
C GLY A 75 -14.98 -4.22 -5.07
N LYS A 76 -14.60 -2.96 -5.33
CA LYS A 76 -13.66 -2.58 -6.40
C LYS A 76 -12.53 -1.71 -5.86
N ALA A 77 -11.34 -1.82 -6.44
CA ALA A 77 -10.24 -0.92 -6.16
C ALA A 77 -9.50 -0.52 -7.45
N GLU A 78 -9.05 0.72 -7.53
CA GLU A 78 -8.14 1.17 -8.59
C GLU A 78 -6.70 0.88 -8.20
N VAL A 79 -5.93 0.34 -9.13
CA VAL A 79 -4.53 0.00 -8.95
C VAL A 79 -3.74 0.40 -10.19
N THR A 80 -2.42 0.53 -10.03
CA THR A 80 -1.51 0.84 -11.12
C THR A 80 -0.18 0.11 -10.95
N TYR A 81 0.44 -0.25 -12.08
CA TYR A 81 1.80 -0.78 -12.10
C TYR A 81 2.87 0.30 -12.21
N ASN A 82 2.50 1.54 -12.56
CA ASN A 82 3.42 2.64 -12.78
C ASN A 82 2.89 3.91 -12.11
N ALA A 83 3.29 4.14 -10.85
CA ALA A 83 2.91 5.35 -10.13
C ALA A 83 4.07 6.36 -10.06
N LYS A 84 3.75 7.64 -10.23
CA LYS A 84 4.61 8.77 -9.87
C LYS A 84 4.17 9.27 -8.49
N GLU A 85 5.06 9.15 -7.51
CA GLU A 85 4.87 9.71 -6.17
C GLU A 85 5.38 11.15 -6.13
N TYR A 86 4.60 12.06 -5.55
CA TYR A 86 5.02 13.43 -5.24
C TYR A 86 4.37 13.90 -3.93
N LEU A 87 4.91 14.97 -3.36
CA LEU A 87 4.31 15.66 -2.22
C LEU A 87 3.54 16.87 -2.73
N ASP A 88 2.30 17.06 -2.26
CA ASP A 88 1.57 18.31 -2.49
C ASP A 88 2.10 19.44 -1.59
N LEU A 89 1.51 20.63 -1.71
CA LEU A 89 1.94 21.82 -0.96
C LEU A 89 1.78 21.67 0.56
N ASP A 90 0.94 20.74 0.99
CA ASP A 90 0.70 20.41 2.40
C ASP A 90 1.49 19.16 2.83
N GLU A 91 2.49 18.76 2.03
CA GLU A 91 3.35 17.59 2.26
C GLU A 91 2.61 16.24 2.27
N HIS A 92 1.40 16.17 1.71
CA HIS A 92 0.73 14.89 1.56
C HIS A 92 1.27 14.12 0.36
N LYS A 93 1.51 12.82 0.54
CA LYS A 93 1.86 11.91 -0.55
C LYS A 93 0.70 11.77 -1.53
N ARG A 94 0.98 12.04 -2.80
CA ARG A 94 0.08 11.85 -3.93
C ARG A 94 0.70 10.88 -4.91
N PHE A 95 -0.18 10.17 -5.62
CA PHE A 95 0.19 9.17 -6.61
C PHE A 95 -0.57 9.44 -7.90
N GLU A 96 0.17 9.66 -8.97
CA GLU A 96 -0.35 9.85 -10.33
C GLU A 96 0.07 8.70 -11.23
N SER A 97 -0.78 8.38 -12.19
CA SER A 97 -0.56 7.31 -13.15
C SER A 97 -1.51 7.50 -14.32
N ASP A 98 -1.04 7.16 -15.53
CA ASP A 98 -1.84 7.18 -16.76
C ASP A 98 -2.44 5.79 -17.08
N ASP A 99 -2.12 4.79 -16.26
CA ASP A 99 -2.38 3.36 -16.48
C ASP A 99 -3.19 2.71 -15.34
N TRP A 100 -4.03 3.49 -14.65
CA TRP A 100 -4.98 2.96 -13.67
C TRP A 100 -5.91 1.93 -14.29
N PHE A 101 -6.21 0.88 -13.53
CA PHE A 101 -7.28 -0.05 -13.82
C PHE A 101 -7.95 -0.56 -12.56
N ILE A 102 -9.17 -1.07 -12.71
CA ILE A 102 -9.98 -1.52 -11.59
C ILE A 102 -9.81 -3.04 -11.42
N ILE A 103 -9.73 -3.51 -10.18
CA ILE A 103 -9.77 -4.92 -9.80
C ILE A 103 -10.93 -5.21 -8.84
N ASP A 104 -11.40 -6.45 -8.82
CA ASP A 104 -12.29 -6.96 -7.76
C ASP A 104 -11.51 -7.43 -6.51
N LYS A 105 -12.23 -7.84 -5.46
CA LYS A 105 -11.64 -8.35 -4.20
C LYS A 105 -10.84 -9.66 -4.34
N LYS A 106 -10.76 -10.25 -5.53
CA LYS A 106 -9.92 -11.40 -5.86
C LYS A 106 -8.74 -11.01 -6.74
N GLY A 107 -8.54 -9.71 -7.01
CA GLY A 107 -7.48 -9.20 -7.88
C GLY A 107 -7.77 -9.32 -9.37
N LYS A 108 -8.99 -9.72 -9.76
CA LYS A 108 -9.34 -9.83 -11.18
C LYS A 108 -9.59 -8.44 -11.74
N LYS A 109 -8.82 -8.07 -12.78
CA LYS A 109 -9.06 -6.85 -13.55
C LYS A 109 -10.48 -6.84 -14.12
N LEU A 110 -11.20 -5.76 -13.83
CA LEU A 110 -12.53 -5.46 -14.37
C LEU A 110 -12.38 -4.72 -15.69
N LYS A 111 -13.32 -4.97 -16.61
CA LYS A 111 -13.40 -4.30 -17.92
C LYS A 111 -14.07 -2.94 -17.80
#